data_AF-A0A372Q492-F1
#
_entry.id   AF-A0A372Q492-F1
#
_cell.length_a   1.000
_cell.length_b   1.000
_cell.length_c   1.000
_cell.angle_alpha   90.00
_cell.angle_beta   90.00
_cell.angle_gamma   90.00
#
_symmetry.space_group_name_H-M   'P 1'
#
loop_
_entity.id
_entity.type
_entity.pdbx_description
1 polymer ?
#
loop_
_entity_poly.entity_id
_entity_poly.type
_entity_poly.pdbx_seq_one_letter_code
_entity_poly.pdbx_strand_id
1 'polypeptide(L)'
;MKERMNLQSHHHVINKIIKCWVQFLLTTRMVFLKTLMKDDYKTLQKMLELECKMLLEVFPEQFSGLPNLHISWHIVVHVKTYGTALNTSVSIKEMVHRIHKGIVSHTNKKNVKFDLIKRDNTLQTLRYLLNRDQDIRFEYIIGQDNIERANIITCIPEIMDINVRLKWNKYQRNQENFTIGKHLNGYLSNELANTYAEYYNDKGAMINSKAEFYNNILYVVKEDNCFVDVQLNVEDIIDVFEEGETEESYAIINGIFTHECSRKLHAFVIFDWFEKIGENSMLKCPKYRLQAPEETQTQ
;
A
#
# COMPACT_ATOMS: atom_id res chain seq x y z
N MET A 1 54.76 -39.41 13.21
CA MET A 1 53.92 -39.04 14.37
C MET A 1 52.63 -38.47 13.82
N LYS A 2 51.58 -39.29 13.70
CA LYS A 2 50.25 -38.84 13.23
C LYS A 2 49.69 -37.91 14.30
N GLU A 3 49.65 -36.61 14.02
CA GLU A 3 48.95 -35.65 14.87
C GLU A 3 47.49 -36.11 15.00
N ARG A 4 47.14 -36.56 16.20
CA ARG A 4 45.75 -36.71 16.60
C ARG A 4 45.15 -35.31 16.57
N MET A 5 44.52 -34.92 15.46
CA MET A 5 43.51 -33.87 15.51
C MET A 5 42.58 -34.20 16.68
N ASN A 6 42.52 -33.30 17.66
CA ASN A 6 41.82 -33.50 18.91
C ASN A 6 40.38 -33.98 18.63
N LEU A 7 40.01 -35.19 19.07
CA LEU A 7 38.70 -35.79 18.78
C LEU A 7 37.53 -34.88 19.22
N GLN A 8 37.75 -34.04 20.24
CA GLN A 8 36.79 -33.02 20.68
C GLN A 8 36.62 -31.88 19.67
N SER A 9 37.70 -31.41 19.01
CA SER A 9 37.59 -30.37 17.97
C SER A 9 36.98 -30.93 16.69
N HIS A 10 37.30 -32.18 16.33
CA HIS A 10 36.71 -32.86 15.18
C HIS A 10 35.20 -33.09 15.36
N HIS A 11 34.77 -33.58 16.52
CA HIS A 11 33.35 -33.75 16.84
C HIS A 11 32.61 -32.41 16.87
N HIS A 12 33.25 -31.36 17.38
CA HIS A 12 32.70 -30.00 17.38
C HIS A 12 32.51 -29.44 15.96
N VAL A 13 33.50 -29.62 15.07
CA VAL A 13 33.41 -29.22 13.66
C VAL A 13 32.30 -29.98 12.94
N ILE A 14 32.23 -31.31 13.12
CA ILE A 14 31.13 -32.13 12.56
C ILE A 14 29.78 -31.62 13.04
N ASN A 15 29.62 -31.36 14.34
CA ASN A 15 28.36 -30.86 14.89
C ASN A 15 27.97 -29.49 14.31
N LYS A 16 28.93 -28.59 14.05
CA LYS A 16 28.66 -27.32 13.37
C LYS A 16 28.18 -27.53 11.93
N ILE A 17 28.84 -28.42 11.18
CA ILE A 17 28.45 -28.75 9.80
C ILE A 17 27.04 -29.35 9.77
N ILE A 18 26.75 -30.30 10.66
CA ILE A 18 25.41 -30.91 10.78
C ILE A 18 24.36 -29.84 11.08
N LYS A 19 24.60 -28.97 12.06
CA LYS A 19 23.67 -27.87 12.39
C LYS A 19 23.44 -26.95 11.19
N CYS A 20 24.51 -26.58 10.46
CA CYS A 20 24.41 -25.76 9.26
C CYS A 20 23.56 -26.44 8.19
N TRP A 21 23.74 -27.75 7.98
CA TRP A 21 22.95 -28.51 7.02
C TRP A 21 21.47 -28.64 7.42
N VAL A 22 21.20 -28.87 8.70
CA VAL A 22 19.83 -28.88 9.23
C VAL A 22 19.15 -27.53 9.01
N GLN A 23 19.85 -26.43 9.29
CA GLN A 23 19.32 -25.09 9.05
C GLN A 23 19.00 -24.87 7.56
N PHE A 24 19.94 -25.20 6.67
CA PHE A 24 19.74 -25.12 5.22
C PHE A 24 18.49 -25.89 4.75
N LEU A 25 18.30 -27.12 5.24
CA LEU A 25 17.14 -27.95 4.90
C LEU A 25 15.83 -27.33 5.39
N LEU A 26 15.80 -26.80 6.62
CA LEU A 26 14.63 -26.15 7.19
C LEU A 26 14.26 -24.88 6.41
N THR A 27 15.24 -24.02 6.09
CA THR A 27 15.01 -22.81 5.30
C THR A 27 14.52 -23.18 3.89
N THR A 28 15.17 -24.14 3.23
CA THR A 28 14.77 -24.60 1.88
C THR A 28 13.33 -25.10 1.87
N ARG A 29 12.93 -25.87 2.87
CA ARG A 29 11.53 -26.32 3.01
C ARG A 29 10.56 -25.15 3.12
N MET A 30 10.91 -24.12 3.88
CA MET A 30 10.10 -22.92 4.07
C MET A 30 9.98 -22.10 2.77
N VAL A 31 11.10 -21.90 2.06
CA VAL A 31 11.15 -21.17 0.79
C VAL A 31 10.19 -21.77 -0.24
N PHE A 32 10.13 -23.10 -0.33
CA PHE A 32 9.33 -23.83 -1.32
C PHE A 32 7.95 -24.29 -0.80
N LEU A 33 7.41 -23.67 0.25
CA LEU A 33 6.02 -23.90 0.65
C LEU A 33 5.04 -23.44 -0.43
N LYS A 34 3.96 -24.21 -0.60
CA LYS A 34 2.88 -23.92 -1.56
C LYS A 34 2.01 -22.73 -1.16
N THR A 35 2.01 -22.40 0.13
CA THR A 35 1.22 -21.32 0.72
C THR A 35 1.99 -20.74 1.90
N LEU A 36 1.94 -19.42 2.06
CA LEU A 36 2.58 -18.69 3.16
C LEU A 36 1.58 -17.68 3.73
N MET A 37 1.54 -17.57 5.05
CA MET A 37 0.77 -16.60 5.81
C MET A 37 1.64 -15.39 6.22
N LYS A 38 1.01 -14.35 6.77
CA LYS A 38 1.70 -13.09 7.12
C LYS A 38 2.90 -13.31 8.06
N ASP A 39 2.79 -14.22 9.03
CA ASP A 39 3.87 -14.53 9.98
C ASP A 39 4.95 -15.43 9.38
N ASP A 40 4.63 -16.19 8.34
CA ASP A 40 5.58 -17.06 7.64
C ASP A 40 6.70 -16.26 6.98
N TYR A 41 6.41 -15.05 6.48
CA TYR A 41 7.42 -14.16 5.91
C TYR A 41 8.45 -13.71 6.94
N LYS A 42 8.03 -13.41 8.18
CA LYS A 42 8.93 -13.03 9.28
C LYS A 42 9.79 -14.22 9.69
N THR A 43 9.19 -15.40 9.76
CA THR A 43 9.91 -16.65 10.06
C THR A 43 10.96 -16.95 8.99
N LEU A 44 10.57 -16.87 7.72
CA LEU A 44 11.46 -17.10 6.59
C LEU A 44 12.66 -16.14 6.61
N GLN A 45 12.44 -14.86 6.90
CA GLN A 45 13.52 -13.88 7.02
C GLN A 45 14.54 -14.28 8.10
N LYS A 46 14.07 -14.63 9.29
CA LYS A 46 14.95 -15.09 10.39
C LYS A 46 15.73 -16.35 10.03
N MET A 47 15.10 -17.28 9.30
CA MET A 47 15.75 -18.52 8.87
C MET A 47 16.86 -18.26 7.85
N LEU A 48 16.65 -17.36 6.90
CA LEU A 48 17.65 -16.95 5.92
C LEU A 48 18.83 -16.20 6.58
N GLU A 49 18.55 -15.29 7.51
CA GLU A 49 19.58 -14.58 8.28
C GLU A 49 20.44 -15.54 9.11
N LEU A 50 19.79 -16.50 9.78
CA LEU A 50 20.48 -17.53 10.56
C LEU A 50 21.33 -18.44 9.66
N GLU A 51 20.79 -18.88 8.52
CA GLU A 51 21.52 -19.69 7.55
C GLU A 51 22.76 -18.96 7.01
N CYS A 52 22.63 -17.68 6.62
CA CYS A 52 23.76 -16.87 6.18
C CYS A 52 24.84 -16.78 7.26
N LYS A 53 24.45 -16.54 8.52
CA LYS A 53 25.37 -16.49 9.65
C LYS A 53 26.11 -17.81 9.84
N MET A 54 25.39 -18.94 9.76
CA MET A 54 25.98 -20.27 9.94
C MET A 54 26.93 -20.65 8.79
N LEU A 55 26.57 -20.32 7.55
CA LEU A 55 27.43 -20.55 6.38
C LEU A 55 28.73 -19.74 6.48
N LEU A 56 28.66 -18.48 6.88
CA LEU A 56 29.85 -17.65 7.07
C LEU A 56 30.69 -18.07 8.28
N GLU A 57 30.08 -18.66 9.32
CA GLU A 57 30.81 -19.19 10.47
C GLU A 57 31.56 -20.49 10.12
N VAL A 58 30.95 -21.38 9.33
CA VAL A 58 31.53 -22.69 8.99
C VAL A 58 32.48 -22.59 7.78
N PHE A 59 32.16 -21.73 6.81
CA PHE A 59 32.85 -21.62 5.51
C PHE A 59 33.06 -20.16 5.08
N PRO A 60 33.79 -19.34 5.86
CA PRO A 60 33.92 -17.90 5.62
C PRO A 60 34.54 -17.58 4.26
N GLU A 61 35.62 -18.26 3.88
CA GLU A 61 36.34 -17.98 2.63
C GLU A 61 35.54 -18.41 1.39
N GLN A 62 34.70 -19.44 1.51
CA GLN A 62 33.93 -19.98 0.39
C GLN A 62 32.64 -19.19 0.12
N PHE A 63 32.03 -18.64 1.16
CA PHE A 63 30.70 -18.00 1.06
C PHE A 63 30.73 -16.48 1.14
N SER A 64 31.81 -15.87 1.67
CA SER A 64 31.93 -14.42 1.75
C SER A 64 31.87 -13.79 0.36
N GLY A 65 31.02 -12.76 0.21
CA GLY A 65 30.89 -12.00 -1.03
C GLY A 65 30.20 -12.74 -2.19
N LEU A 66 29.70 -13.96 -2.00
CA LEU A 66 28.99 -14.67 -3.06
C LEU A 66 27.66 -14.00 -3.40
N PRO A 67 27.40 -13.71 -4.70
CA PRO A 67 26.12 -13.16 -5.12
C PRO A 67 24.93 -14.03 -4.72
N ASN A 68 25.08 -15.36 -4.75
CA ASN A 68 24.02 -16.30 -4.37
C ASN A 68 23.64 -16.17 -2.88
N LEU A 69 24.62 -15.89 -2.01
CA LEU A 69 24.35 -15.64 -0.59
C LEU A 69 23.68 -14.28 -0.39
N HIS A 70 24.11 -13.26 -1.13
CA HIS A 70 23.47 -11.94 -1.10
C HIS A 70 22.02 -11.97 -1.60
N ILE A 71 21.76 -12.68 -2.70
CA ILE A 71 20.42 -12.86 -3.28
C ILE A 71 19.47 -13.52 -2.26
N SER A 72 19.99 -14.35 -1.35
CA SER A 72 19.17 -14.99 -0.32
C SER A 72 18.43 -13.98 0.58
N TRP A 73 18.97 -12.77 0.77
CA TRP A 73 18.30 -11.70 1.52
C TRP A 73 17.09 -11.12 0.78
N HIS A 74 17.11 -11.15 -0.55
CA HIS A 74 16.02 -10.65 -1.40
C HIS A 74 14.91 -11.69 -1.60
N ILE A 75 15.11 -12.94 -1.19
CA ILE A 75 14.11 -14.01 -1.32
C ILE A 75 12.79 -13.60 -0.66
N VAL A 76 12.81 -13.03 0.54
CA VAL A 76 11.59 -12.62 1.25
C VAL A 76 10.79 -11.59 0.45
N VAL A 77 11.48 -10.62 -0.17
CA VAL A 77 10.85 -9.61 -1.03
C VAL A 77 10.21 -10.28 -2.25
N HIS A 78 10.91 -11.21 -2.90
CA HIS A 78 10.34 -11.96 -4.02
C HIS A 78 9.13 -12.81 -3.60
N VAL A 79 9.21 -13.50 -2.47
CA VAL A 79 8.11 -14.34 -1.99
C VAL A 79 6.89 -13.48 -1.61
N LYS A 80 7.06 -12.32 -0.97
CA LYS A 80 5.97 -11.35 -0.75
C LYS A 80 5.38 -10.88 -2.09
N THR A 81 6.25 -10.61 -3.05
CA THR A 81 5.88 -10.13 -4.39
C THR A 81 5.05 -11.14 -5.17
N TYR A 82 5.37 -12.43 -5.09
CA TYR A 82 4.72 -13.46 -5.90
C TYR A 82 3.89 -14.45 -5.08
N GLY A 83 3.66 -14.18 -3.79
CA GLY A 83 2.95 -15.06 -2.85
C GLY A 83 3.82 -16.19 -2.32
N THR A 84 4.51 -16.92 -3.20
CA THR A 84 5.44 -18.01 -2.87
C THR A 84 6.67 -17.99 -3.78
N ALA A 85 7.79 -18.59 -3.37
CA ALA A 85 8.97 -18.72 -4.24
C ALA A 85 8.73 -19.71 -5.40
N LEU A 86 7.73 -20.60 -5.29
CA LEU A 86 7.35 -21.51 -6.36
C LEU A 86 6.86 -20.75 -7.59
N ASN A 87 6.14 -19.65 -7.40
CA ASN A 87 5.62 -18.83 -8.50
C ASN A 87 6.73 -18.15 -9.32
N THR A 88 7.93 -17.99 -8.75
CA THR A 88 9.13 -17.49 -9.44
C THR A 88 10.16 -18.57 -9.73
N SER A 89 9.84 -19.84 -9.45
CA SER A 89 10.82 -20.91 -9.58
C SER A 89 11.22 -21.12 -11.04
N VAL A 90 12.52 -21.01 -11.29
CA VAL A 90 13.10 -21.26 -12.62
C VAL A 90 12.80 -22.68 -13.09
N SER A 91 12.80 -23.66 -12.19
CA SER A 91 12.49 -25.05 -12.58
C SER A 91 11.04 -25.21 -13.04
N ILE A 92 10.07 -24.54 -12.39
CA ILE A 92 8.68 -24.51 -12.85
C ILE A 92 8.59 -23.80 -14.20
N LYS A 93 9.24 -22.64 -14.35
CA LYS A 93 9.31 -21.91 -15.62
C LYS A 93 9.89 -22.77 -16.73
N GLU A 94 10.98 -23.51 -16.50
CA GLU A 94 11.62 -24.37 -17.50
C GLU A 94 10.75 -25.58 -17.86
N MET A 95 10.02 -26.16 -16.89
CA MET A 95 9.03 -27.21 -17.16
C MET A 95 7.89 -26.69 -18.05
N VAL A 96 7.30 -25.54 -17.69
CA VAL A 96 6.26 -24.88 -18.48
C VAL A 96 6.79 -24.50 -19.87
N HIS A 97 8.02 -23.96 -19.94
CA HIS A 97 8.66 -23.59 -21.20
C HIS A 97 8.89 -24.79 -22.11
N ARG A 98 9.27 -25.95 -21.57
CA ARG A 98 9.42 -27.20 -22.33
C ARG A 98 8.10 -27.70 -22.87
N ILE A 99 7.06 -27.75 -22.04
CA ILE A 99 5.70 -28.14 -22.45
C ILE A 99 5.19 -27.18 -23.52
N HIS A 100 5.35 -25.88 -23.28
CA HIS A 100 4.93 -24.85 -24.22
C HIS A 100 5.68 -24.98 -25.54
N LYS A 101 7.02 -25.11 -25.56
CA LYS A 101 7.76 -25.35 -26.82
C LYS A 101 7.32 -26.62 -27.54
N GLY A 102 6.96 -27.68 -26.81
CA GLY A 102 6.42 -28.90 -27.40
C GLY A 102 5.03 -28.73 -28.03
N ILE A 103 4.19 -27.84 -27.48
CA ILE A 103 2.85 -27.53 -28.00
C ILE A 103 2.92 -26.46 -29.11
N VAL A 104 3.85 -25.52 -29.00
CA VAL A 104 3.85 -24.22 -29.69
C VAL A 104 4.89 -24.17 -30.82
N SER A 105 5.55 -25.29 -31.14
CA SER A 105 6.49 -25.42 -32.28
C SER A 105 5.90 -25.02 -33.64
N HIS A 106 4.59 -24.79 -33.74
CA HIS A 106 3.89 -24.40 -34.97
C HIS A 106 3.06 -23.11 -34.89
N THR A 107 3.10 -22.35 -33.80
CA THR A 107 2.41 -21.04 -33.80
C THR A 107 3.34 -19.95 -34.31
N ASN A 108 2.83 -19.18 -35.28
CA ASN A 108 3.36 -17.94 -35.85
C ASN A 108 4.24 -17.15 -34.85
N LYS A 109 5.36 -16.59 -35.36
CA LYS A 109 6.45 -15.76 -34.78
C LYS A 109 6.05 -14.63 -33.82
N LYS A 110 5.01 -14.79 -33.01
CA LYS A 110 4.55 -13.83 -32.01
C LYS A 110 5.57 -13.81 -30.88
N ASN A 111 5.96 -12.61 -30.47
CA ASN A 111 6.94 -12.43 -29.40
C ASN A 111 6.28 -12.73 -28.04
N VAL A 112 6.14 -14.03 -27.73
CA VAL A 112 5.50 -14.56 -26.51
C VAL A 112 6.10 -13.91 -25.25
N LYS A 113 7.40 -13.61 -25.24
CA LYS A 113 8.06 -12.94 -24.12
C LYS A 113 7.46 -11.55 -23.86
N PHE A 114 7.31 -10.72 -24.89
CA PHE A 114 6.74 -9.38 -24.75
C PHE A 114 5.24 -9.43 -24.37
N ASP A 115 4.53 -10.40 -24.94
CA ASP A 115 3.14 -10.70 -24.65
C ASP A 115 2.92 -11.15 -23.19
N LEU A 116 3.87 -11.88 -22.61
CA LEU A 116 3.86 -12.29 -21.20
C LEU A 116 4.23 -11.15 -20.27
N ILE A 117 5.24 -10.34 -20.61
CA ILE A 117 5.61 -9.13 -19.83
C ILE A 117 4.43 -8.16 -19.75
N LYS A 118 3.74 -7.93 -20.88
CA LYS A 118 2.55 -7.07 -20.90
C LYS A 118 1.46 -7.59 -19.95
N ARG A 119 1.22 -8.90 -19.95
CA ARG A 119 0.25 -9.55 -19.05
C ARG A 119 0.69 -9.52 -17.59
N ASP A 120 1.97 -9.71 -17.31
CA ASP A 120 2.53 -9.61 -15.96
C ASP A 120 2.34 -8.19 -15.41
N ASN A 121 2.70 -7.16 -16.18
CA ASN A 121 2.45 -5.77 -15.79
C ASN A 121 0.96 -5.52 -15.51
N THR A 122 0.05 -6.02 -16.36
CA THR A 122 -1.39 -5.92 -16.10
C THR A 122 -1.80 -6.60 -14.79
N LEU A 123 -1.30 -7.81 -14.51
CA LEU A 123 -1.59 -8.51 -13.26
C LEU A 123 -1.00 -7.81 -12.03
N GLN A 124 0.19 -7.20 -12.16
CA GLN A 124 0.80 -6.40 -11.10
C GLN A 124 0.01 -5.11 -10.83
N THR A 125 -0.47 -4.44 -11.88
CA THR A 125 -1.37 -3.27 -11.74
C THR A 125 -2.70 -3.67 -11.11
N LEU A 126 -3.33 -4.76 -11.57
CA LEU A 126 -4.56 -5.26 -10.95
C LEU A 126 -4.36 -5.58 -9.47
N ARG A 127 -3.24 -6.21 -9.11
CA ARG A 127 -2.91 -6.48 -7.72
C ARG A 127 -2.66 -5.21 -6.91
N TYR A 128 -1.99 -4.21 -7.50
CA TYR A 128 -1.78 -2.91 -6.88
C TYR A 128 -3.12 -2.22 -6.57
N LEU A 129 -4.03 -2.19 -7.54
CA LEU A 129 -5.39 -1.66 -7.37
C LEU A 129 -6.18 -2.44 -6.30
N LEU A 130 -6.12 -3.78 -6.33
CA LEU A 130 -6.78 -4.63 -5.32
C LEU A 130 -6.19 -4.44 -3.92
N ASN A 131 -4.91 -4.08 -3.83
CA ASN A 131 -4.22 -3.75 -2.59
C ASN A 131 -4.43 -2.28 -2.17
N ARG A 132 -5.31 -1.52 -2.86
CA ARG A 132 -5.65 -0.12 -2.55
C ARG A 132 -4.43 0.78 -2.42
N ASP A 133 -3.52 0.66 -3.39
CA ASP A 133 -2.29 1.45 -3.47
C ASP A 133 -1.30 1.27 -2.30
N GLN A 134 -1.59 0.35 -1.37
CA GLN A 134 -0.66 -0.10 -0.34
C GLN A 134 0.19 -1.25 -0.87
N ASP A 135 1.27 -0.89 -1.55
CA ASP A 135 2.26 -1.86 -1.97
C ASP A 135 3.42 -1.95 -0.98
N ILE A 136 3.29 -2.85 0.00
CA ILE A 136 4.34 -3.17 0.99
C ILE A 136 5.68 -3.58 0.37
N ARG A 137 5.75 -3.84 -0.95
CA ARG A 137 7.00 -4.08 -1.68
C ARG A 137 7.85 -2.81 -1.82
N PHE A 138 7.21 -1.64 -1.81
CA PHE A 138 7.85 -0.33 -1.97
C PHE A 138 7.98 0.46 -0.65
N GLU A 139 7.37 0.00 0.45
CA GLU A 139 7.54 0.59 1.79
C GLU A 139 9.00 0.64 2.26
N TYR A 140 9.88 -0.23 1.75
CA TYR A 140 11.31 -0.18 2.07
C TYR A 140 12.09 0.85 1.24
N ILE A 141 11.47 1.42 0.20
CA ILE A 141 12.09 2.38 -0.72
C ILE A 141 11.60 3.81 -0.46
N ILE A 142 10.37 3.98 0.02
CA ILE A 142 9.84 5.28 0.45
C ILE A 142 10.01 5.37 1.96
N GLY A 143 10.91 6.24 2.40
CA GLY A 143 11.31 6.39 3.80
C GLY A 143 10.13 6.61 4.74
N GLN A 144 10.35 6.26 6.01
CA GLN A 144 9.46 6.48 7.17
C GLN A 144 8.49 7.64 6.95
N ASP A 145 7.22 7.31 6.69
CA ASP A 145 6.16 8.31 6.65
C ASP A 145 6.10 9.04 8.00
N ASN A 146 6.22 10.37 7.94
CA ASN A 146 5.91 11.26 9.05
C ASN A 146 4.40 11.17 9.33
N ILE A 147 3.99 10.20 10.14
CA ILE A 147 2.64 10.16 10.69
C ILE A 147 2.55 11.32 11.69
N GLU A 148 1.89 12.40 11.30
CA GLU A 148 1.46 13.42 12.25
C GLU A 148 0.27 12.85 13.04
N ARG A 149 0.58 12.16 14.15
CA ARG A 149 -0.44 11.78 15.15
C ARG A 149 -0.86 13.03 15.91
N ALA A 150 -1.71 13.84 15.29
CA ALA A 150 -2.39 14.91 15.98
C ALA A 150 -3.66 14.36 16.65
N ASN A 151 -4.06 14.91 17.80
CA ASN A 151 -5.33 14.59 18.45
C ASN A 151 -6.48 15.19 17.63
N ILE A 152 -6.74 14.63 16.45
CA ILE A 152 -7.85 15.00 15.58
C ILE A 152 -9.12 14.46 16.20
N ILE A 153 -10.13 15.32 16.33
CA ILE A 153 -11.43 14.97 16.88
C ILE A 153 -12.52 15.07 15.81
N THR A 154 -13.64 14.39 16.06
CA THR A 154 -14.83 14.39 15.20
C THR A 154 -16.08 14.50 16.06
N CYS A 155 -17.17 15.02 15.48
CA CYS A 155 -18.50 15.00 16.06
C CYS A 155 -19.25 13.67 15.82
N ILE A 156 -18.71 12.78 14.98
CA ILE A 156 -19.30 11.49 14.60
C ILE A 156 -18.83 10.41 15.59
N PRO A 157 -19.70 9.87 16.47
CA PRO A 157 -19.30 8.92 17.52
C PRO A 157 -18.69 7.61 17.00
N GLU A 158 -19.07 7.19 15.80
CA GLU A 158 -18.65 5.93 15.17
C GLU A 158 -17.22 6.02 14.61
N ILE A 159 -16.71 7.23 14.38
CA ILE A 159 -15.38 7.45 13.80
C ILE A 159 -14.36 7.73 14.91
N MET A 160 -13.23 7.01 14.89
CA MET A 160 -12.14 7.17 15.85
C MET A 160 -10.76 7.00 15.22
N ASP A 161 -9.71 7.25 16.00
CA ASP A 161 -8.30 7.07 15.60
C ASP A 161 -7.94 7.75 14.25
N ILE A 162 -8.42 8.98 14.07
CA ILE A 162 -8.18 9.77 12.86
C ILE A 162 -6.71 10.20 12.78
N ASN A 163 -6.06 9.87 11.67
CA ASN A 163 -4.68 10.20 11.36
C ASN A 163 -4.56 10.72 9.93
N VAL A 164 -3.70 11.71 9.71
CA VAL A 164 -3.39 12.25 8.37
C VAL A 164 -1.93 12.01 8.01
N ARG A 165 -1.62 11.83 6.72
CA ARG A 165 -0.27 11.57 6.21
C ARG A 165 0.04 12.37 4.96
N LEU A 166 1.33 12.43 4.61
CA LEU A 166 1.80 13.03 3.36
C LEU A 166 1.37 14.50 3.22
N LYS A 167 1.79 15.31 4.21
CA LYS A 167 1.52 16.75 4.27
C LYS A 167 2.01 17.47 3.02
N TRP A 168 1.15 18.30 2.45
CA TRP A 168 1.46 19.05 1.24
C TRP A 168 2.56 20.09 1.48
N ASN A 169 3.49 20.15 0.54
CA ASN A 169 4.47 21.22 0.49
C ASN A 169 3.85 22.53 -0.06
N LYS A 170 4.63 23.61 -0.10
CA LYS A 170 4.15 24.93 -0.59
C LYS A 170 3.74 24.89 -2.07
N TYR A 171 4.40 24.08 -2.90
CA TYR A 171 4.12 24.00 -4.33
C TYR A 171 2.77 23.31 -4.58
N GLN A 172 2.54 22.16 -3.96
CA GLN A 172 1.27 21.41 -4.06
C GLN A 172 0.07 22.27 -3.65
N ARG A 173 0.18 23.01 -2.53
CA ARG A 173 -0.87 23.93 -2.07
C ARG A 173 -1.19 25.09 -3.02
N ASN A 174 -0.24 25.47 -3.88
CA ASN A 174 -0.40 26.57 -4.82
C ASN A 174 -0.91 26.12 -6.18
N GLN A 175 -0.85 24.82 -6.50
CA GLN A 175 -1.43 24.27 -7.72
C GLN A 175 -2.95 24.17 -7.60
N GLU A 176 -3.42 23.83 -6.40
CA GLU A 176 -4.83 23.76 -6.09
C GLU A 176 -5.36 25.13 -5.63
N ASN A 177 -6.47 25.58 -6.21
CA ASN A 177 -7.09 26.88 -5.90
C ASN A 177 -7.74 26.95 -4.50
N PHE A 178 -7.42 26.03 -3.59
CA PHE A 178 -8.01 25.94 -2.25
C PHE A 178 -7.49 26.98 -1.26
N THR A 179 -6.32 27.57 -1.49
CA THR A 179 -5.68 28.47 -0.52
C THR A 179 -5.20 29.79 -1.11
N ILE A 180 -5.23 30.84 -0.26
CA ILE A 180 -4.49 32.09 -0.46
C ILE A 180 -3.35 32.08 0.58
N GLY A 181 -2.19 31.57 0.17
CA GLY A 181 -1.01 31.43 1.03
C GLY A 181 -1.13 30.25 2.01
N LYS A 182 -1.44 30.53 3.28
CA LYS A 182 -1.71 29.48 4.30
C LYS A 182 -3.19 29.39 4.69
N HIS A 183 -4.01 30.27 4.14
CA HIS A 183 -5.40 30.44 4.50
C HIS A 183 -6.29 29.83 3.43
N LEU A 184 -7.43 29.26 3.81
CA LEU A 184 -8.45 28.83 2.85
C LEU A 184 -8.91 30.02 1.98
N ASN A 185 -9.30 29.74 0.74
CA ASN A 185 -9.92 30.74 -0.12
C ASN A 185 -11.29 31.20 0.47
N GLY A 186 -11.88 32.25 -0.08
CA GLY A 186 -13.13 32.82 0.45
C GLY A 186 -14.31 31.84 0.43
N TYR A 187 -14.41 31.01 -0.62
CA TYR A 187 -15.46 30.00 -0.76
C TYR A 187 -15.35 28.90 0.31
N LEU A 188 -14.19 28.24 0.40
CA LEU A 188 -13.94 27.19 1.39
C LEU A 188 -14.00 27.69 2.82
N SER A 189 -13.62 28.96 3.06
CA SER A 189 -13.79 29.57 4.39
C SER A 189 -15.28 29.67 4.76
N ASN A 190 -16.14 30.06 3.81
CA ASN A 190 -17.58 30.15 4.03
C ASN A 190 -18.22 28.77 4.26
N GLU A 191 -17.87 27.78 3.43
CA GLU A 191 -18.36 26.39 3.59
C GLU A 191 -17.92 25.80 4.93
N LEU A 192 -16.68 26.05 5.35
CA LEU A 192 -16.18 25.60 6.64
C LEU A 192 -16.91 26.28 7.80
N ALA A 193 -17.24 27.57 7.67
CA ALA A 193 -18.02 28.31 8.67
C ALA A 193 -19.42 27.70 8.85
N ASN A 194 -20.09 27.39 7.73
CA ASN A 194 -21.40 26.72 7.73
C ASN A 194 -21.30 25.34 8.40
N THR A 195 -20.28 24.56 8.05
CA THR A 195 -20.04 23.23 8.63
C THR A 195 -19.90 23.30 10.15
N TYR A 196 -19.14 24.26 10.70
CA TYR A 196 -19.03 24.42 12.15
C TYR A 196 -20.35 24.87 12.81
N ALA A 197 -21.11 25.74 12.14
CA ALA A 197 -22.41 26.18 12.65
C ALA A 197 -23.44 25.04 12.69
N GLU A 198 -23.47 24.20 11.66
CA GLU A 198 -24.43 23.11 11.50
C GLU A 198 -24.09 21.89 12.36
N TYR A 199 -22.86 21.37 12.23
CA TYR A 199 -22.49 20.10 12.86
C TYR A 199 -21.90 20.24 14.26
N TYR A 200 -21.30 21.41 14.57
CA TYR A 200 -20.64 21.66 15.85
C TYR A 200 -21.35 22.70 16.70
N ASN A 201 -22.42 23.33 16.19
CA ASN A 201 -23.14 24.45 16.83
C ASN A 201 -22.21 25.60 17.26
N ASP A 202 -21.11 25.81 16.51
CA ASP A 202 -20.10 26.84 16.78
C ASP A 202 -20.14 27.93 15.70
N LYS A 203 -20.99 28.93 15.93
CA LYS A 203 -21.18 30.09 15.04
C LYS A 203 -20.03 31.10 15.09
N GLY A 204 -19.03 30.90 15.96
CA GLY A 204 -17.89 31.80 16.16
C GLY A 204 -16.54 31.23 15.69
N ALA A 205 -16.53 30.03 15.11
CA ALA A 205 -15.35 29.22 14.82
C ALA A 205 -14.29 29.87 13.90
N MET A 206 -14.66 30.86 13.09
CA MET A 206 -13.83 31.40 11.99
C MET A 206 -12.91 32.57 12.37
N ILE A 207 -12.18 32.47 13.49
CA ILE A 207 -11.13 33.46 13.82
C ILE A 207 -9.82 33.19 13.05
N ASN A 208 -9.57 31.94 12.65
CA ASN A 208 -8.33 31.52 11.99
C ASN A 208 -8.63 30.65 10.77
N SER A 209 -8.38 31.13 9.55
CA SER A 209 -8.59 30.36 8.31
C SER A 209 -7.38 29.50 7.90
N LYS A 210 -6.39 29.32 8.78
CA LYS A 210 -5.19 28.51 8.48
C LYS A 210 -5.57 27.03 8.39
N ALA A 211 -5.24 26.42 7.26
CA ALA A 211 -5.44 24.99 7.03
C ALA A 211 -4.14 24.30 6.61
N GLU A 212 -4.01 23.02 6.94
CA GLU A 212 -2.90 22.16 6.52
C GLU A 212 -3.44 21.00 5.69
N PHE A 213 -2.88 20.77 4.50
CA PHE A 213 -3.37 19.80 3.52
C PHE A 213 -2.50 18.54 3.49
N TYR A 214 -3.12 17.42 3.13
CA TYR A 214 -2.56 16.07 3.20
C TYR A 214 -3.05 15.25 1.99
N ASN A 215 -2.26 14.26 1.54
CA ASN A 215 -2.74 13.34 0.50
C ASN A 215 -3.60 12.20 1.05
N ASN A 216 -3.59 11.97 2.37
CA ASN A 216 -4.13 10.76 2.94
C ASN A 216 -4.71 10.98 4.34
N ILE A 217 -5.84 10.33 4.61
CA ILE A 217 -6.47 10.21 5.93
C ILE A 217 -6.78 8.74 6.22
N LEU A 218 -6.53 8.33 7.46
CA LEU A 218 -6.90 7.03 7.99
C LEU A 218 -7.77 7.23 9.23
N TYR A 219 -8.79 6.41 9.39
CA TYR A 219 -9.65 6.41 10.57
C TYR A 219 -10.28 5.03 10.75
N VAL A 220 -10.81 4.78 11.94
CA VAL A 220 -11.51 3.54 12.26
C VAL A 220 -13.00 3.86 12.37
N VAL A 221 -13.83 3.10 11.66
CA VAL A 221 -15.29 3.14 11.80
C VAL A 221 -15.74 1.98 12.67
N LYS A 222 -16.59 2.27 13.65
CA LYS A 222 -17.26 1.28 14.47
C LYS A 222 -18.62 0.94 13.86
N GLU A 223 -18.74 -0.26 13.30
CA GLU A 223 -20.01 -0.81 12.81
C GLU A 223 -20.41 -1.98 13.69
N ASP A 224 -21.57 -1.90 14.36
CA ASP A 224 -22.13 -2.92 15.25
C ASP A 224 -21.10 -3.60 16.20
N ASN A 225 -20.48 -4.69 15.73
CA ASN A 225 -19.55 -5.56 16.46
C ASN A 225 -18.13 -5.63 15.87
N CYS A 226 -17.81 -4.83 14.86
CA CYS A 226 -16.49 -4.79 14.25
C CYS A 226 -15.95 -3.36 14.14
N PHE A 227 -14.63 -3.29 13.96
CA PHE A 227 -13.90 -2.06 13.68
C PHE A 227 -13.32 -2.20 12.29
N VAL A 228 -13.60 -1.22 11.43
CA VAL A 228 -13.15 -1.20 10.05
C VAL A 228 -12.12 -0.10 9.90
N ASP A 229 -10.90 -0.47 9.52
CA ASP A 229 -9.86 0.48 9.14
C ASP A 229 -10.22 1.07 7.77
N VAL A 230 -10.48 2.38 7.73
CA VAL A 230 -10.75 3.13 6.52
C VAL A 230 -9.55 3.99 6.17
N GLN A 231 -9.20 3.99 4.89
CA GLN A 231 -8.17 4.86 4.33
C GLN A 231 -8.75 5.53 3.10
N LEU A 232 -8.62 6.86 3.04
CA LEU A 232 -8.99 7.68 1.89
C LEU A 232 -7.77 8.47 1.41
N ASN A 233 -7.61 8.56 0.10
CA ASN A 233 -6.57 9.34 -0.57
C ASN A 233 -7.19 10.40 -1.47
N VAL A 234 -6.46 11.50 -1.68
CA VAL A 234 -6.78 12.44 -2.75
C VAL A 234 -6.71 11.68 -4.09
N GLU A 235 -7.66 11.96 -4.98
CA GLU A 235 -7.96 11.28 -6.25
C GLU A 235 -8.74 9.96 -6.15
N ASP A 236 -9.06 9.47 -4.94
CA ASP A 236 -9.96 8.32 -4.80
C ASP A 236 -11.38 8.68 -5.26
N ILE A 237 -12.03 7.77 -6.01
CA ILE A 237 -13.46 7.85 -6.34
C ILE A 237 -14.21 7.03 -5.30
N ILE A 238 -15.16 7.68 -4.63
CA ILE A 238 -15.98 7.07 -3.57
C ILE A 238 -17.46 7.10 -3.95
N ASP A 239 -18.18 6.10 -3.47
CA ASP A 239 -19.63 6.11 -3.34
C ASP A 239 -20.03 6.87 -2.06
N VAL A 240 -21.05 7.72 -2.19
CA VAL A 240 -21.63 8.48 -1.09
C VAL A 240 -23.12 8.22 -1.07
N PHE A 241 -23.59 7.75 0.08
CA PHE A 241 -25.02 7.52 0.34
C PHE A 241 -25.56 8.69 1.13
N GLU A 242 -26.44 9.48 0.53
CA GLU A 242 -27.19 10.51 1.24
C GLU A 242 -28.42 9.90 1.91
N GLU A 243 -28.66 10.23 3.19
CA GLU A 243 -29.82 9.73 3.92
C GLU A 243 -31.13 10.16 3.23
N GLY A 244 -31.88 9.18 2.74
CA GLY A 244 -33.18 9.40 2.08
C GLY A 244 -33.14 9.29 0.56
N GLU A 245 -31.96 9.15 -0.05
CA GLU A 245 -31.83 8.88 -1.48
C GLU A 245 -31.80 7.39 -1.80
N THR A 246 -32.32 7.01 -2.97
CA THR A 246 -32.38 5.61 -3.44
C THR A 246 -31.27 5.24 -4.41
N GLU A 247 -30.56 6.23 -4.97
CA GLU A 247 -29.46 6.01 -5.91
C GLU A 247 -28.11 6.35 -5.26
N GLU A 248 -27.07 5.60 -5.60
CA GLU A 248 -25.69 5.88 -5.21
C GLU A 248 -25.18 7.13 -5.93
N SER A 249 -24.71 8.10 -5.15
CA SER A 249 -23.95 9.24 -5.66
C SER A 249 -22.46 8.93 -5.62
N TYR A 250 -21.70 9.48 -6.55
CA TYR A 250 -20.25 9.28 -6.61
C TYR A 250 -19.54 10.62 -6.54
N ALA A 251 -18.39 10.64 -5.88
CA ALA A 251 -17.53 11.81 -5.79
C ALA A 251 -16.06 11.42 -5.94
N ILE A 252 -15.22 12.37 -6.36
CA ILE A 252 -13.77 12.25 -6.28
C ILE A 252 -13.25 13.12 -5.13
N ILE A 253 -12.29 12.58 -4.38
CA ILE A 253 -11.65 13.32 -3.29
C ILE A 253 -10.65 14.29 -3.89
N ASN A 254 -10.93 15.59 -3.80
CA ASN A 254 -10.07 16.63 -4.35
C ASN A 254 -9.12 17.23 -3.30
N GLY A 255 -9.43 17.08 -2.00
CA GLY A 255 -8.55 17.56 -0.94
C GLY A 255 -8.84 16.99 0.43
N ILE A 256 -7.81 16.88 1.26
CA ILE A 256 -7.91 16.49 2.67
C ILE A 256 -7.15 17.55 3.46
N PHE A 257 -7.78 18.16 4.46
CA PHE A 257 -7.13 19.17 5.28
C PHE A 257 -7.53 19.09 6.75
N THR A 258 -6.67 19.64 7.62
CA THR A 258 -6.97 19.85 9.02
C THR A 258 -7.13 21.33 9.34
N HIS A 259 -8.00 21.62 10.30
CA HIS A 259 -8.27 22.96 10.78
C HIS A 259 -8.45 22.97 12.30
N GLU A 260 -7.80 23.93 12.97
CA GLU A 260 -7.88 24.09 14.42
C GLU A 260 -8.95 25.13 14.77
N CYS A 261 -9.99 24.70 15.48
CA CYS A 261 -11.02 25.56 16.04
C CYS A 261 -11.07 25.37 17.56
N SER A 262 -11.06 26.45 18.34
CA SER A 262 -11.20 26.37 19.80
C SER A 262 -10.22 25.38 20.49
N ARG A 263 -8.96 25.33 20.00
CA ARG A 263 -7.88 24.40 20.42
C ARG A 263 -8.14 22.92 20.13
N LYS A 264 -9.10 22.63 19.27
CA LYS A 264 -9.45 21.28 18.82
C LYS A 264 -9.16 21.19 17.33
N LEU A 265 -8.41 20.15 16.96
CA LEU A 265 -8.06 19.90 15.57
C LEU A 265 -9.11 18.99 14.93
N HIS A 266 -9.65 19.40 13.79
CA HIS A 266 -10.62 18.62 13.03
C HIS A 266 -10.05 18.35 11.64
N ALA A 267 -10.48 17.24 11.03
CA ALA A 267 -10.14 16.91 9.65
C ALA A 267 -11.38 17.04 8.76
N PHE A 268 -11.16 17.49 7.53
CA PHE A 268 -12.18 17.73 6.53
C PHE A 268 -11.72 17.14 5.19
N VAL A 269 -12.70 16.68 4.41
CA VAL A 269 -12.51 16.13 3.07
C VAL A 269 -13.30 16.99 2.09
N ILE A 270 -12.69 17.32 0.95
CA ILE A 270 -13.28 18.10 -0.13
C ILE A 270 -13.62 17.13 -1.25
N PHE A 271 -14.86 17.19 -1.72
CA PHE A 271 -15.39 16.35 -2.78
C PHE A 271 -15.74 17.19 -4.00
N ASP A 272 -15.42 16.66 -5.18
CA ASP A 272 -16.06 17.08 -6.43
C ASP A 272 -17.04 15.98 -6.88
N TRP A 273 -18.29 16.36 -7.08
CA TRP A 273 -19.36 15.42 -7.35
C TRP A 273 -19.43 14.99 -8.81
N PHE A 274 -19.85 13.74 -9.04
CA PHE A 274 -20.22 13.26 -10.35
C PHE A 274 -21.72 13.38 -10.58
N GLU A 275 -22.11 13.79 -11.78
CA GLU A 275 -23.50 13.69 -12.26
C GLU A 275 -23.66 12.52 -13.23
N LYS A 276 -24.80 11.83 -13.13
CA LYS A 276 -25.21 10.76 -14.04
C LYS A 276 -25.73 11.36 -15.33
N ILE A 277 -25.02 11.15 -16.42
CA ILE A 277 -25.33 11.74 -17.74
C ILE A 277 -26.08 10.77 -18.68
N GLY A 278 -26.41 9.57 -18.19
CA GLY A 278 -27.17 8.54 -18.91
C GLY A 278 -26.50 7.18 -18.84
N GLU A 279 -26.81 6.30 -19.79
CA GLU A 279 -26.28 4.94 -19.83
C GLU A 279 -25.52 4.64 -21.13
N ASN A 280 -24.55 3.74 -21.05
CA ASN A 280 -23.87 3.19 -22.20
C ASN A 280 -24.79 2.19 -22.92
N SER A 281 -25.12 2.46 -24.18
CA SER A 281 -26.03 1.61 -24.96
C SER A 281 -25.53 0.19 -25.22
N MET A 282 -24.22 -0.05 -25.20
CA MET A 282 -23.66 -1.40 -25.37
C MET A 282 -23.47 -2.13 -24.04
N LEU A 283 -22.94 -1.43 -23.03
CA LEU A 283 -22.59 -2.04 -21.74
C LEU A 283 -23.73 -2.01 -20.71
N LYS A 284 -24.79 -1.24 -20.98
CA LYS A 284 -25.90 -0.98 -20.04
C LYS A 284 -25.43 -0.52 -18.66
N CYS A 285 -24.31 0.22 -18.61
CA CYS A 285 -23.77 0.79 -17.40
C CYS A 285 -24.03 2.30 -17.35
N PRO A 286 -24.25 2.89 -16.16
CA PRO A 286 -24.36 4.33 -16.01
C PRO A 286 -23.06 5.04 -16.43
N LYS A 287 -23.21 6.22 -17.01
CA LYS A 287 -22.11 7.13 -17.35
C LYS A 287 -22.17 8.32 -16.42
N TYR A 288 -21.00 8.68 -15.92
CA TYR A 288 -20.81 9.81 -15.03
C TYR A 288 -19.89 10.84 -15.64
N ARG A 289 -20.10 12.10 -15.29
CA ARG A 289 -19.23 13.24 -15.62
C ARG A 289 -19.02 14.07 -14.36
N LEU A 290 -17.83 14.64 -14.19
CA LEU A 290 -17.55 15.58 -13.10
C LEU A 290 -18.46 16.81 -13.26
N GLN A 291 -19.15 17.21 -12.21
CA GLN A 291 -19.95 18.42 -12.21
C GLN A 291 -19.05 19.64 -12.44
N ALA A 292 -19.50 20.56 -13.29
CA ALA A 292 -18.82 21.85 -13.44
C ALA A 292 -19.17 22.73 -12.22
N PRO A 293 -18.25 23.58 -11.74
CA PRO A 293 -18.61 24.59 -10.75
C PRO A 293 -19.74 25.45 -11.31
N GLU A 294 -20.78 25.73 -10.53
CA GLU A 294 -21.79 26.70 -10.93
C GLU A 294 -21.09 28.03 -11.21
N GLU A 295 -21.05 28.46 -12.47
CA GLU A 295 -20.72 29.84 -12.80
C GLU A 295 -21.75 30.69 -12.06
N THR A 296 -21.29 31.46 -11.07
CA THR A 296 -22.08 32.48 -10.38
C THR A 296 -22.87 33.25 -11.43
N GLN A 297 -24.16 32.93 -11.57
CA GLN A 297 -25.09 33.73 -12.34
C GLN A 297 -25.27 35.01 -11.53
N THR A 298 -24.46 36.01 -11.83
CA THR A 298 -24.75 37.40 -11.50
C THR A 298 -26.09 37.76 -12.14
N GLN A 299 -27.15 37.79 -11.32
CA GLN A 299 -28.30 38.66 -11.53
C GLN A 299 -28.04 39.99 -10.82
#